data_AF-A0A4Y9FRK3-F1
#
_entry.id   AF-A0A4Y9FRK3-F1
#
_cell.length_a   1.000
_cell.length_b   1.000
_cell.length_c   1.000
_cell.angle_alpha   90.00
_cell.angle_beta   90.00
_cell.angle_gamma   90.00
#
_symmetry.space_group_name_H-M   'P 1'
#
loop_
_entity.id
_entity.type
_entity.pdbx_description
1 polymer ?
#
loop_
_entity_poly.entity_id
_entity_poly.type
_entity_poly.pdbx_seq_one_letter_code
_entity_poly.pdbx_strand_id
1 'polypeptide(L)'
;MKRKVSLEEYLQQIDEAEAVDDTVLRVLALIPERVYYPMFIFLLPYQEKRFEIQLIIQKKNSSAYRGDRGVGVGWKRAIAEYNQMIKVEVEKIKTDFGSYLLKLDTDTKLEWLWENISNYRLLPYLVSGNLESNDEEDKRSN
;
A
#
# COMPACT_ATOMS: atom_id res chain seq x y z
N MET A 1 27.53 -13.99 9.87
CA MET A 1 26.12 -14.41 9.86
C MET A 1 25.30 -13.28 10.48
N LYS A 2 24.45 -12.56 9.73
CA LYS A 2 23.60 -11.52 10.32
C LYS A 2 22.55 -12.21 11.20
N ARG A 3 22.48 -11.86 12.50
CA ARG A 3 21.43 -12.37 13.41
C ARG A 3 20.07 -11.93 12.86
N LYS A 4 19.13 -12.87 12.71
CA LYS A 4 17.75 -12.54 12.38
C LYS A 4 17.08 -12.03 13.64
N VAL A 5 16.59 -10.80 13.60
CA VAL A 5 15.77 -10.19 14.67
C VAL A 5 14.38 -10.85 14.62
N SER A 6 13.85 -11.26 15.78
CA SER A 6 12.49 -11.79 15.86
C SER A 6 11.44 -10.66 15.85
N LEU A 7 10.16 -10.99 15.68
CA LEU A 7 9.11 -9.98 15.71
C LEU A 7 8.96 -9.40 17.13
N GLU A 8 9.02 -10.26 18.14
CA GLU A 8 9.02 -9.88 19.56
C GLU A 8 10.18 -8.91 19.86
N GLU A 9 11.40 -9.26 19.45
CA GLU A 9 12.59 -8.42 19.66
C GLU A 9 12.43 -7.07 18.94
N TYR A 10 11.88 -7.06 17.73
CA TYR A 10 11.65 -5.82 16.98
C TYR A 10 10.59 -4.92 17.63
N LEU A 11 9.47 -5.48 18.08
CA LEU A 11 8.41 -4.70 18.70
C LEU A 11 8.83 -4.13 20.06
N GLN A 12 9.60 -4.89 20.83
CA GLN A 12 10.20 -4.39 22.07
C GLN A 12 11.16 -3.22 21.78
N GLN A 13 12.00 -3.32 20.75
CA GLN A 13 12.93 -2.24 20.38
C GLN A 13 12.22 -0.94 19.99
N ILE A 14 11.12 -1.01 19.23
CA ILE A 14 10.37 0.20 18.85
C ILE A 14 9.55 0.79 20.01
N ASP A 15 9.11 -0.04 20.95
CA ASP A 15 8.42 0.41 22.16
C ASP A 15 9.39 1.16 23.08
N GLU A 16 10.55 0.57 23.37
CA GLU A 16 11.63 1.20 24.15
C GLU A 16 12.15 2.50 23.49
N ALA A 17 12.11 2.59 22.17
CA ALA A 17 12.52 3.76 21.41
C ALA A 17 11.40 4.80 21.18
N GLU A 18 10.21 4.58 21.75
CA GLU A 18 9.01 5.43 21.57
C GLU A 18 8.63 5.64 20.08
N ALA A 19 8.96 4.68 19.21
CA ALA A 19 8.80 4.74 17.76
C ALA A 19 7.56 3.98 17.23
N VAL A 20 6.60 3.68 18.10
CA VAL A 20 5.41 2.88 17.79
C VAL A 20 4.56 3.57 16.71
N ASP A 21 4.29 4.86 16.85
CA ASP A 21 3.44 5.63 15.93
C ASP A 21 4.04 5.69 14.51
N ASP A 22 5.34 5.97 14.41
CA ASP A 22 6.05 5.96 13.12
C ASP A 22 6.03 4.57 12.48
N THR A 23 6.18 3.52 13.30
CA THR A 23 6.12 2.15 12.82
C THR A 23 4.74 1.77 12.32
N VAL A 24 3.67 2.23 12.99
CA VAL A 24 2.28 2.06 12.54
C VAL A 24 2.09 2.63 11.14
N LEU A 25 2.53 3.87 10.91
CA LEU A 25 2.41 4.53 9.61
C LEU A 25 3.21 3.80 8.52
N ARG A 26 4.41 3.32 8.84
CA ARG A 26 5.25 2.55 7.91
C ARG A 26 4.62 1.21 7.56
N VAL A 27 4.11 0.47 8.55
CA VAL A 27 3.41 -0.79 8.31
C VAL A 27 2.19 -0.55 7.44
N LEU A 28 1.38 0.46 7.74
CA LEU A 28 0.20 0.79 6.95
C LEU A 28 0.53 1.14 5.49
N ALA A 29 1.64 1.86 5.26
CA ALA A 29 2.14 2.13 3.92
C ALA A 29 2.54 0.84 3.18
N LEU A 30 3.18 -0.10 3.87
CA LEU A 30 3.66 -1.37 3.31
C LEU A 30 2.57 -2.42 3.07
N ILE A 31 1.40 -2.30 3.71
CA ILE A 31 0.27 -3.20 3.45
C ILE A 31 -0.12 -3.10 1.96
N PRO A 32 -0.20 -4.24 1.23
CA PRO A 32 -0.50 -4.25 -0.19
C PRO A 32 -1.85 -3.60 -0.52
N GLU A 33 -1.87 -2.68 -1.49
CA GLU A 33 -3.10 -1.95 -1.87
C GLU A 33 -4.27 -2.88 -2.24
N ARG A 34 -3.97 -4.06 -2.81
CA ARG A 34 -4.98 -5.07 -3.19
C ARG A 34 -5.91 -5.49 -2.05
N VAL A 35 -5.47 -5.35 -0.79
CA VAL A 35 -6.29 -5.64 0.40
C VAL A 35 -7.51 -4.73 0.45
N TYR A 36 -7.41 -3.51 -0.09
CA TYR A 36 -8.47 -2.50 -0.04
C TYR A 36 -9.39 -2.56 -1.26
N TYR A 37 -8.96 -3.21 -2.36
CA TYR A 37 -9.71 -3.23 -3.62
C TYR A 37 -11.12 -3.83 -3.53
N PRO A 38 -11.38 -4.90 -2.75
CA PRO A 38 -12.72 -5.49 -2.64
C PRO A 38 -13.81 -4.51 -2.20
N MET A 39 -13.46 -3.47 -1.44
CA MET A 39 -14.41 -2.46 -0.96
C MET A 39 -15.01 -1.60 -2.09
N PHE A 40 -14.28 -1.43 -3.19
CA PHE A 40 -14.69 -0.52 -4.27
C PHE A 40 -15.47 -1.21 -5.39
N ILE A 41 -15.45 -2.54 -5.45
CA ILE A 41 -16.05 -3.32 -6.55
C ILE A 41 -17.58 -3.09 -6.65
N PHE A 42 -18.21 -2.74 -5.52
CA PHE A 42 -19.65 -2.51 -5.43
C PHE A 42 -20.07 -1.04 -5.58
N LEU A 43 -19.12 -0.12 -5.60
CA LEU A 43 -19.41 1.31 -5.71
C LEU A 43 -19.71 1.68 -7.17
N LEU A 44 -20.81 2.43 -7.37
CA LEU A 44 -21.34 2.77 -8.70
C LEU A 44 -20.28 3.37 -9.66
N PRO A 45 -19.45 4.36 -9.26
CA PRO A 45 -18.46 4.94 -10.17
C PRO A 45 -17.43 3.92 -10.70
N TYR A 46 -17.10 2.92 -9.88
CA TYR A 46 -16.17 1.85 -10.25
C TYR A 46 -16.83 0.81 -11.16
N GLN A 47 -18.11 0.52 -10.94
CA GLN A 47 -18.90 -0.35 -11.81
C GLN A 47 -19.04 0.25 -13.21
N GLU A 48 -19.38 1.54 -13.28
CA GLU A 48 -19.49 2.28 -14.55
C GLU A 48 -18.16 2.26 -15.31
N LYS A 49 -17.04 2.54 -14.63
CA LYS A 49 -15.74 2.52 -15.28
C LYS A 49 -15.32 1.12 -15.77
N ARG A 50 -15.64 0.07 -15.00
CA ARG A 50 -15.42 -1.32 -15.44
C ARG A 50 -16.27 -1.67 -16.66
N PHE A 51 -17.52 -1.20 -16.71
CA PHE A 51 -18.38 -1.40 -17.87
C PHE A 51 -17.83 -0.69 -19.11
N GLU A 52 -17.37 0.56 -18.97
CA GLU A 52 -16.68 1.29 -20.05
C GLU A 52 -15.46 0.51 -20.58
N ILE A 53 -14.61 0.02 -19.67
CA ILE A 53 -13.44 -0.79 -20.03
C ILE A 53 -13.86 -2.06 -20.78
N GLN A 54 -14.93 -2.74 -20.33
CA GLN A 54 -15.45 -3.93 -21.01
C GLN A 54 -15.92 -3.63 -22.43
N LEU A 55 -16.62 -2.52 -22.64
CA LEU A 55 -17.04 -2.08 -23.97
C LEU A 55 -15.83 -1.82 -24.89
N ILE A 56 -14.76 -1.21 -24.36
CA ILE A 56 -13.53 -0.97 -25.12
C ILE A 56 -12.83 -2.29 -25.46
N ILE A 57 -12.80 -3.26 -24.54
CA ILE A 57 -12.24 -4.60 -24.78
C ILE A 57 -13.03 -5.32 -25.88
N GLN A 58 -14.36 -5.24 -25.87
CA GLN A 58 -15.21 -5.81 -26.92
C GLN A 58 -14.90 -5.18 -28.28
N LYS A 59 -14.74 -3.85 -28.35
CA LYS A 59 -14.32 -3.15 -29.57
C LYS A 59 -12.95 -3.62 -30.04
N LYS A 60 -11.97 -3.71 -29.15
CA LYS A 60 -10.59 -4.15 -29.46
C LYS A 60 -10.54 -5.55 -30.04
N ASN A 61 -11.40 -6.46 -29.56
CA ASN A 61 -11.45 -7.84 -30.00
C ASN A 61 -12.31 -8.04 -31.26
N SER A 62 -13.09 -7.03 -31.66
CA SER A 62 -13.91 -7.08 -32.87
C SER A 62 -13.06 -6.87 -34.12
N SER A 63 -13.30 -7.69 -35.14
CA SER A 63 -12.65 -7.55 -36.46
C SER A 63 -12.93 -6.20 -37.12
N ALA A 64 -14.05 -5.55 -36.78
CA ALA A 64 -14.42 -4.24 -37.31
C ALA A 64 -13.46 -3.11 -36.90
N TYR A 65 -12.74 -3.29 -35.78
CA TYR A 65 -11.79 -2.31 -35.26
C TYR A 65 -10.34 -2.81 -35.34
N ARG A 66 -10.09 -3.84 -36.15
CA ARG A 66 -8.74 -4.38 -36.34
C ARG A 66 -7.86 -3.32 -36.99
N GLY A 67 -6.85 -2.85 -36.25
CA GLY A 67 -5.94 -1.79 -36.69
C GLY A 67 -6.34 -0.37 -36.24
N ASP A 68 -7.47 -0.21 -35.55
CA ASP A 68 -7.87 1.07 -34.95
C ASP A 68 -6.99 1.40 -33.74
N ARG A 69 -6.05 2.34 -33.94
CA ARG A 69 -5.16 2.83 -32.88
C ARG A 69 -5.91 3.58 -31.79
N GLY A 70 -7.04 4.21 -32.11
CA GLY A 70 -7.88 4.95 -31.16
C GLY A 70 -8.46 4.03 -30.09
N VAL A 71 -8.88 2.82 -30.46
CA VAL A 71 -9.35 1.80 -29.50
C VAL A 71 -8.22 1.35 -28.55
N GLY A 72 -7.01 1.16 -29.08
CA GLY A 72 -5.84 0.80 -28.28
C GLY A 72 -5.44 1.90 -27.27
N VAL A 73 -5.45 3.17 -27.70
CA VAL A 73 -5.19 4.33 -26.84
C VAL A 73 -6.30 4.51 -25.81
N GLY A 74 -7.56 4.42 -26.22
CA GLY A 74 -8.72 4.51 -25.33
C GLY A 74 -8.70 3.45 -24.24
N TRP A 75 -8.32 2.21 -24.57
CA TRP A 75 -8.17 1.14 -23.58
C TRP A 75 -7.11 1.47 -22.52
N LYS A 76 -5.91 1.87 -22.95
CA LYS A 76 -4.81 2.22 -22.02
C LYS A 76 -5.22 3.37 -21.10
N ARG A 77 -5.88 4.39 -21.66
CA ARG A 77 -6.39 5.54 -20.90
C ARG A 77 -7.43 5.12 -19.87
N ALA A 78 -8.44 4.34 -20.28
CA ALA A 78 -9.50 3.89 -19.37
C ALA A 78 -8.95 3.04 -18.21
N ILE A 79 -7.96 2.18 -18.46
CA ILE A 79 -7.27 1.40 -17.42
C ILE A 79 -6.48 2.32 -16.48
N ALA A 80 -5.73 3.29 -17.02
CA ALA A 80 -4.97 4.23 -16.21
C ALA A 80 -5.89 5.07 -15.31
N GLU A 81 -7.02 5.56 -15.83
CA GLU A 81 -8.01 6.30 -15.07
C GLU A 81 -8.64 5.44 -13.97
N TYR A 82 -9.01 4.19 -14.27
CA TYR A 82 -9.55 3.26 -13.28
C TYR A 82 -8.57 2.96 -12.15
N ASN A 83 -7.30 2.70 -12.49
CA ASN A 83 -6.26 2.46 -11.49
C ASN A 83 -6.01 3.71 -10.63
N GLN A 84 -6.05 4.91 -11.23
CA GLN A 84 -5.90 6.15 -10.49
C GLN A 84 -7.07 6.38 -9.52
N MET A 85 -8.30 6.09 -9.92
CA MET A 85 -9.47 6.17 -9.03
C MET A 85 -9.27 5.28 -7.80
N ILE A 86 -8.91 4.01 -8.02
CA ILE A 86 -8.66 3.06 -6.92
C ILE A 86 -7.56 3.61 -6.00
N LYS A 87 -6.44 4.06 -6.57
CA LYS A 87 -5.31 4.56 -5.80
C LYS A 87 -5.71 5.71 -4.87
N VAL A 88 -6.48 6.67 -5.37
CA VAL A 88 -6.96 7.82 -4.57
C VAL A 88 -7.79 7.36 -3.37
N GLU A 89 -8.70 6.41 -3.56
CA GLU A 89 -9.51 5.91 -2.45
C GLU A 89 -8.69 5.07 -1.46
N VAL A 90 -7.72 4.28 -1.94
CA VAL A 90 -6.81 3.54 -1.05
C VAL A 90 -6.00 4.49 -0.18
N GLU A 91 -5.45 5.55 -0.76
CA GLU A 91 -4.72 6.58 0.00
C GLU A 91 -5.61 7.25 1.05
N LYS A 92 -6.88 7.54 0.70
CA LYS A 92 -7.84 8.09 1.64
C LYS A 92 -8.12 7.12 2.79
N ILE A 93 -8.40 5.85 2.50
CA ILE A 93 -8.60 4.82 3.54
C ILE A 93 -7.38 4.71 4.44
N LYS A 94 -6.17 4.67 3.87
CA LYS A 94 -4.93 4.61 4.66
C LYS A 94 -4.76 5.86 5.52
N THR A 95 -5.07 7.04 5.00
CA THR A 95 -4.98 8.30 5.77
C THR A 95 -5.96 8.33 6.93
N ASP A 96 -7.22 7.97 6.68
CA ASP A 96 -8.28 7.96 7.68
C ASP A 96 -8.00 6.90 8.76
N PHE A 97 -7.61 5.70 8.33
CA PHE A 97 -7.29 4.61 9.24
C PHE A 97 -6.00 4.86 10.03
N GLY A 98 -4.97 5.44 9.40
CA GLY A 98 -3.75 5.86 10.10
C GLY A 98 -4.06 6.88 11.18
N SER A 99 -4.87 7.90 10.87
CA SER A 99 -5.31 8.90 11.84
C SER A 99 -6.13 8.31 12.99
N TYR A 100 -6.87 7.24 12.73
CA TYR A 100 -7.57 6.47 13.76
C TYR A 100 -6.59 5.69 14.64
N LEU A 101 -5.66 4.93 14.05
CA LEU A 101 -4.68 4.13 14.77
C LEU A 101 -3.81 4.98 15.70
N LEU A 102 -3.40 6.17 15.27
CA LEU A 102 -2.58 7.07 16.09
C LEU A 102 -3.26 7.53 17.39
N LYS A 103 -4.59 7.48 17.47
CA LYS A 103 -5.35 7.84 18.67
C LYS A 103 -5.50 6.70 19.68
N LEU A 104 -5.14 5.48 19.29
CA LEU A 104 -5.21 4.31 20.16
C LEU A 104 -4.06 4.33 21.18
N ASP A 105 -4.22 3.56 22.26
CA ASP A 105 -3.15 3.29 23.21
C ASP A 105 -2.03 2.43 22.60
N THR A 106 -0.86 2.46 23.24
CA THR A 106 0.34 1.76 22.78
C THR A 106 0.14 0.25 22.68
N ASP A 107 -0.50 -0.37 23.67
CA ASP A 107 -0.71 -1.83 23.68
C ASP A 107 -1.55 -2.28 22.48
N THR A 108 -2.63 -1.56 22.19
CA THR A 108 -3.49 -1.82 21.03
C THR A 108 -2.72 -1.63 19.71
N LYS A 109 -1.84 -0.62 19.63
CA LYS A 109 -0.99 -0.41 18.45
C LYS A 109 0.02 -1.55 18.28
N LEU A 110 0.64 -2.02 19.36
CA LEU A 110 1.60 -3.12 19.32
C LEU A 110 0.94 -4.44 18.90
N GLU A 111 -0.28 -4.72 19.39
CA GLU A 111 -1.07 -5.87 18.94
C GLU A 111 -1.38 -5.78 17.44
N TRP A 112 -1.85 -4.61 16.98
CA TRP A 112 -2.12 -4.39 15.55
C TRP A 112 -0.86 -4.55 14.69
N LEU A 113 0.27 -4.02 15.15
CA LEU A 113 1.56 -4.17 14.48
C LEU A 113 1.98 -5.63 14.38
N TRP A 114 1.85 -6.39 15.47
CA TRP A 114 2.16 -7.82 15.49
C TRP A 114 1.40 -8.56 14.39
N GLU A 115 0.08 -8.41 14.37
CA GLU A 115 -0.79 -9.09 13.42
C GLU A 115 -0.43 -8.73 11.98
N ASN A 116 -0.28 -7.44 11.66
CA ASN A 116 -0.06 -6.99 10.30
C ASN A 116 1.35 -7.30 9.80
N ILE A 117 2.37 -7.16 10.66
CA ILE A 117 3.74 -7.53 10.31
C ILE A 117 3.84 -9.03 10.02
N SER A 118 3.17 -9.86 10.82
CA SER A 118 3.14 -11.32 10.63
C SER A 118 2.36 -11.71 9.36
N ASN A 119 1.11 -11.24 9.24
CA ASN A 119 0.20 -11.58 8.15
C ASN A 119 0.77 -11.23 6.78
N TYR A 120 1.44 -10.06 6.67
CA TYR A 120 2.02 -9.59 5.42
C TYR A 120 3.53 -9.82 5.32
N ARG A 121 4.15 -10.48 6.31
CA ARG A 121 5.58 -10.80 6.37
C ARG A 121 6.47 -9.57 6.17
N LEU A 122 6.14 -8.47 6.86
CA LEU A 122 6.75 -7.16 6.63
C LEU A 122 8.08 -6.94 7.36
N LEU A 123 8.42 -7.78 8.34
CA LEU A 123 9.59 -7.61 9.20
C LEU A 123 10.90 -7.37 8.42
N PRO A 124 11.22 -8.11 7.33
CA PRO A 124 12.45 -7.86 6.57
C PRO A 124 12.54 -6.45 6.00
N TYR A 125 11.41 -5.86 5.58
CA TYR A 125 11.34 -4.53 4.97
C TYR A 125 11.43 -3.41 6.01
N LEU A 126 10.94 -3.67 7.22
CA LEU A 126 11.00 -2.74 8.34
C LEU A 126 12.42 -2.64 8.91
N VAL A 127 13.09 -3.79 9.07
CA VAL A 127 14.47 -3.86 9.59
C VAL A 127 15.48 -3.32 8.59
N SER A 128 15.27 -3.52 7.27
CA SER A 128 16.16 -2.95 6.26
C SER A 128 16.02 -1.43 6.12
N GLY A 129 14.82 -0.88 6.35
CA GLY A 129 14.58 0.56 6.25
C GLY A 129 15.17 1.39 7.40
N ASN A 130 15.58 0.76 8.51
CA ASN A 130 16.25 1.43 9.63
C ASN A 130 17.77 1.50 9.48
N LEU A 131 18.35 0.86 8.45
CA LEU A 131 19.79 0.82 8.22
C LEU A 131 20.29 1.90 7.26
N GLU A 132 19.40 2.65 6.59
CA GLU A 132 19.81 3.71 5.66
C GLU A 132 19.87 5.11 6.30
N SER A 133 19.37 5.29 7.54
CA SER A 133 19.39 6.59 8.22
C SER A 133 20.64 6.86 9.06
N ASN A 134 21.52 5.87 9.29
CA ASN A 134 22.73 6.03 10.12
C ASN A 134 24.03 6.20 9.32
N ASP A 135 24.01 6.02 8.00
CA ASP A 135 25.23 6.08 7.17
C ASP A 135 25.51 7.47 6.57
N GLU A 136 24.63 8.46 6.78
CA GLU A 136 24.82 9.83 6.27
C GLU A 136 25.36 10.83 7.31
N GLU A 137 25.26 10.57 8.61
CA GLU A 137 25.80 11.49 9.64
C GLU A 137 27.31 11.35 9.86
N ASP A 138 27.91 10.18 9.59
CA ASP A 138 29.35 9.96 9.78
C ASP A 138 30.24 10.49 8.64
N LYS A 139 29.65 11.03 7.56
CA LYS A 139 30.40 11.59 6.43
C LYS A 139 30.57 13.12 6.46
N ARG A 140 30.13 13.79 7.52
CA ARG A 140 30.30 15.25 7.69
C ARG A 140 31.27 15.66 8.81
N SER A 141 31.91 14.69 9.47
CA SER A 141 32.93 14.94 10.49
C SER A 141 34.28 14.39 10.05
N ASN A 142 34.92 15.06 9.10
CA ASN A 142 36.38 15.09 8.92
C ASN A 142 36.78 16.25 8.01
#